data_AF-A0A818KLP1-F1
#
_entry.id   AF-A0A818KLP1-F1
#
_cell.length_a   1.000
_cell.length_b   1.000
_cell.length_c   1.000
_cell.angle_alpha   90.00
_cell.angle_beta   90.00
_cell.angle_gamma   90.00
#
_symmetry.space_group_name_H-M   'P 1'
#
loop_
_entity.id
_entity.type
_entity.pdbx_description
1 polymer ?
#
loop_
_entity_poly.entity_id
_entity_poly.type
_entity_poly.pdbx_seq_one_letter_code
_entity_poly.pdbx_strand_id
1 'polypeptide(L)'
;DFGIRGVALRLLHKLLPKLTHEQLYEIAQILYVDCPNEYQMWTLEIYKWMYDYITNYLTKELKISITPLSEMFYHHVREQLLQLLSSKNEYIRVNCRNFWCDSKRLSTS
;
A
#
# COMPACT_ATOMS: atom_id res chain seq x y z
N ASP A 1 -17.30 -17.86 4.61
CA ASP A 1 -16.81 -17.02 3.51
C ASP A 1 -15.34 -16.55 3.61
N PHE A 2 -14.57 -17.04 4.59
CA PHE A 2 -13.18 -16.63 4.84
C PHE A 2 -12.21 -16.97 3.65
N GLY A 3 -12.43 -18.10 2.96
CA GLY A 3 -11.55 -18.50 1.85
C GLY A 3 -11.54 -17.54 0.64
N ILE A 4 -12.68 -16.91 0.33
CA ILE A 4 -12.83 -16.09 -0.88
C ILE A 4 -11.99 -14.81 -0.79
N ARG A 5 -12.03 -14.13 0.37
CA ARG A 5 -11.28 -12.88 0.56
C ARG A 5 -9.76 -13.10 0.51
N GLY A 6 -9.27 -14.18 1.11
CA GLY A 6 -7.84 -14.51 1.05
C GLY A 6 -7.37 -14.83 -0.37
N VAL A 7 -8.19 -15.53 -1.18
CA VAL A 7 -7.90 -15.78 -2.60
C VAL A 7 -7.92 -14.47 -3.39
N ALA A 8 -8.92 -13.62 -3.17
CA ALA A 8 -9.05 -12.34 -3.87
C ALA A 8 -7.84 -11.43 -3.62
N LEU A 9 -7.38 -11.31 -2.37
CA LEU A 9 -6.20 -10.50 -2.04
C LEU A 9 -4.92 -11.03 -2.70
N ARG A 10 -4.75 -12.36 -2.76
CA ARG A 10 -3.61 -12.99 -3.46
C ARG A 10 -3.64 -12.76 -4.97
N LEU A 11 -4.82 -12.85 -5.58
CA LEU A 11 -4.99 -12.57 -7.00
C LEU A 11 -4.75 -11.09 -7.29
N LEU A 12 -5.33 -10.21 -6.48
CA LEU A 12 -5.12 -8.77 -6.57
C LEU A 12 -3.63 -8.42 -6.52
N HIS A 13 -2.89 -8.93 -5.54
CA HIS A 13 -1.45 -8.69 -5.42
C HIS A 13 -0.68 -9.06 -6.70
N LYS A 14 -1.05 -10.16 -7.38
CA LYS A 14 -0.44 -10.57 -8.66
C LYS A 14 -0.82 -9.68 -9.84
N LEU A 15 -1.97 -9.01 -9.76
CA LEU A 15 -2.51 -8.16 -10.82
C LEU A 15 -2.07 -6.71 -10.70
N LEU A 16 -1.61 -6.24 -9.54
CA LEU A 16 -1.20 -4.83 -9.30
C LEU A 16 -0.37 -4.22 -10.44
N PRO A 17 0.68 -4.87 -10.98
CA PRO A 17 1.50 -4.25 -12.03
C PRO A 17 0.79 -4.05 -13.38
N LYS A 18 -0.39 -4.65 -13.55
CA LYS A 18 -1.19 -4.59 -14.78
C LYS A 18 -2.31 -3.54 -14.72
N LEU A 19 -2.49 -2.91 -13.56
CA LEU A 19 -3.57 -1.96 -13.32
C LEU A 19 -3.13 -0.53 -13.63
N THR A 20 -4.07 0.30 -14.07
CA THR A 20 -3.82 1.74 -14.28
C THR A 20 -3.68 2.47 -12.96
N HIS A 21 -3.19 3.71 -13.01
CA HIS A 21 -3.04 4.56 -11.83
C HIS A 21 -4.38 4.78 -11.10
N GLU A 22 -5.44 5.04 -11.86
CA GLU A 22 -6.80 5.26 -11.37
C GLU A 22 -7.35 3.99 -10.72
N GLN A 23 -7.19 2.83 -11.38
CA GLN A 23 -7.63 1.54 -10.84
C GLN A 23 -6.93 1.19 -9.52
N LEU A 24 -5.63 1.48 -9.43
CA LEU A 24 -4.88 1.28 -8.19
C LEU A 24 -5.40 2.16 -7.06
N TYR A 25 -5.76 3.41 -7.35
CA TYR A 25 -6.35 4.31 -6.36
C TYR A 25 -7.74 3.84 -5.90
N GLU A 26 -8.62 3.46 -6.83
CA GLU A 26 -9.94 2.89 -6.50
C GLU A 26 -9.82 1.67 -5.58
N ILE A 27 -8.87 0.78 -5.88
CA ILE A 27 -8.60 -0.39 -5.05
C ILE A 27 -8.10 0.00 -3.66
N ALA A 28 -7.21 0.99 -3.58
CA ALA A 28 -6.67 1.46 -2.32
C ALA A 28 -7.78 2.01 -1.41
N GLN A 29 -8.80 2.68 -1.97
CA GLN A 29 -9.95 3.23 -1.25
C GLN A 29 -10.87 2.16 -0.65
N ILE A 30 -11.00 0.99 -1.30
CA ILE A 30 -11.85 -0.12 -0.81
C ILE A 30 -11.10 -1.15 0.04
N LEU A 31 -9.76 -1.14 0.00
CA LEU A 31 -8.93 -2.03 0.81
C LEU A 31 -8.97 -1.58 2.28
N TYR A 32 -9.17 -2.52 3.19
CA TYR A 32 -9.37 -2.22 4.61
C TYR A 32 -8.30 -2.87 5.48
N VAL A 33 -7.62 -2.07 6.31
CA VAL A 33 -6.53 -2.50 7.18
C VAL A 33 -7.01 -3.27 8.43
N ASP A 34 -8.19 -2.93 8.94
CA ASP A 34 -8.82 -3.57 10.10
C ASP A 34 -9.58 -4.85 9.70
N CYS A 35 -8.83 -5.84 9.21
CA CYS A 35 -9.34 -7.15 8.81
C CYS A 35 -8.77 -8.28 9.70
N PRO A 36 -9.35 -9.50 9.66
CA PRO A 36 -8.77 -10.66 10.32
C PRO A 36 -7.28 -10.86 10.01
N ASN A 37 -6.51 -11.35 10.99
CA ASN A 37 -5.04 -11.46 10.95
C ASN A 37 -4.49 -12.10 9.66
N GLU A 38 -5.17 -13.12 9.13
CA GLU A 38 -4.76 -13.84 7.92
C GLU A 38 -4.81 -12.99 6.64
N TYR A 39 -5.59 -11.91 6.62
CA TYR A 39 -5.68 -10.98 5.50
C TYR A 39 -4.81 -9.75 5.67
N GLN A 40 -4.51 -9.37 6.92
CA GLN A 40 -3.67 -8.20 7.21
C GLN A 40 -2.29 -8.31 6.56
N MET A 41 -1.74 -9.52 6.43
CA MET A 41 -0.47 -9.74 5.73
C MET A 41 -0.59 -9.32 4.26
N TRP A 42 -1.60 -9.80 3.53
CA TRP A 42 -1.78 -9.46 2.13
C TRP A 42 -2.15 -7.98 1.94
N THR A 43 -2.97 -7.43 2.82
CA THR A 43 -3.27 -6.00 2.84
C THR A 43 -1.99 -5.17 3.00
N LEU A 44 -1.11 -5.56 3.94
CA LEU A 44 0.19 -4.91 4.12
C LEU A 44 1.04 -4.99 2.86
N GLU A 45 1.21 -6.17 2.26
CA GLU A 45 2.04 -6.34 1.05
C GLU A 45 1.50 -5.53 -0.14
N ILE A 46 0.17 -5.47 -0.32
CA ILE A 46 -0.46 -4.64 -1.36
C ILE A 46 -0.16 -3.15 -1.12
N TYR A 47 -0.34 -2.65 0.10
CA TYR A 47 -0.05 -1.25 0.40
C TYR A 47 1.44 -0.91 0.28
N LYS A 48 2.33 -1.83 0.68
CA LYS A 48 3.78 -1.66 0.48
C LYS A 48 4.11 -1.47 -0.99
N TRP A 49 3.57 -2.33 -1.85
CA TRP A 49 3.74 -2.25 -3.29
C TRP A 49 3.17 -0.95 -3.86
N MET A 50 1.95 -0.58 -3.45
CA MET A 50 1.31 0.66 -3.90
C MET A 50 2.12 1.89 -3.53
N TYR A 51 2.71 1.91 -2.34
CA TYR A 51 3.56 3.01 -1.88
C TYR A 51 4.83 3.14 -2.74
N ASP A 52 5.49 2.01 -3.04
CA ASP A 52 6.63 2.01 -3.96
C ASP A 52 6.23 2.50 -5.35
N TYR A 53 5.09 2.03 -5.86
CA TYR A 53 4.56 2.46 -7.15
C TYR A 53 4.32 3.97 -7.20
N ILE A 54 3.54 4.52 -6.26
CA ILE A 54 3.16 5.94 -6.28
C ILE A 54 4.36 6.85 -6.02
N THR A 55 5.30 6.44 -5.17
CA THR A 55 6.52 7.21 -4.91
C THR A 55 7.38 7.27 -6.18
N ASN A 56 7.55 6.13 -6.88
CA ASN A 56 8.27 6.08 -8.15
C ASN A 56 7.56 6.87 -9.26
N TYR A 57 6.22 6.82 -9.30
CA TYR A 57 5.39 7.59 -10.22
C TYR A 57 5.60 9.09 -10.00
N LEU A 58 5.42 9.57 -8.77
CA LEU A 58 5.65 10.97 -8.39
C LEU A 58 7.09 11.43 -8.67
N THR A 59 8.09 10.58 -8.41
CA THR A 59 9.51 10.91 -8.71
C THR A 59 9.76 11.12 -10.20
N LYS A 60 9.06 10.38 -11.07
CA LYS A 60 9.15 10.55 -12.53
C LYS A 60 8.37 11.78 -13.00
N GLU A 61 7.17 11.99 -12.45
CA GLU A 61 6.25 13.07 -12.82
C GLU A 61 6.61 14.43 -12.21
N LEU A 62 7.46 14.47 -11.18
CA LEU A 62 8.03 15.71 -10.60
C LEU A 62 8.73 16.60 -11.65
N LYS A 63 9.04 16.05 -12.83
CA LYS A 63 9.59 16.79 -13.97
C LYS A 63 8.54 17.55 -14.79
N ILE A 64 7.23 17.36 -14.57
CA ILE A 64 6.16 17.84 -15.46
C ILE A 64 5.02 18.52 -14.68
N SER A 65 4.38 17.85 -13.71
CA SER A 65 3.57 18.41 -12.60
C SER A 65 2.87 17.26 -11.84
N ILE A 66 2.62 17.44 -10.54
CA ILE A 66 1.90 16.44 -9.73
C ILE A 66 0.39 16.67 -9.90
N THR A 67 -0.34 15.62 -10.32
CA THR A 67 -1.80 15.69 -10.40
C THR A 67 -2.45 15.58 -9.01
N PRO A 68 -3.60 16.23 -8.75
CA PRO A 68 -4.32 16.10 -7.48
C PRO A 68 -4.65 14.65 -7.11
N LEU A 69 -4.96 13.81 -8.10
CA LEU A 69 -5.23 12.39 -7.91
C LEU A 69 -4.02 11.67 -7.33
N SER A 70 -2.82 11.91 -7.88
CA SER A 70 -1.60 11.26 -7.42
C SER A 70 -1.22 11.67 -6.00
N GLU A 71 -1.46 12.92 -5.62
CA GLU A 71 -1.28 13.40 -4.25
C GLU A 71 -2.25 12.70 -3.29
N MET A 72 -3.55 12.68 -3.62
CA MET A 72 -4.57 11.96 -2.83
C MET A 72 -4.23 10.46 -2.70
N PHE A 73 -3.76 9.83 -3.77
CA PHE A 73 -3.36 8.43 -3.74
C PHE A 73 -2.16 8.20 -2.81
N TYR A 74 -1.12 9.03 -2.91
CA TYR A 74 0.04 8.96 -2.03
C TYR A 74 -0.34 9.10 -0.55
N HIS A 75 -1.12 10.13 -0.22
CA HIS A 75 -1.56 10.37 1.16
C HIS A 75 -2.39 9.22 1.70
N HIS A 76 -3.34 8.72 0.91
CA HIS A 76 -4.18 7.59 1.30
C HIS A 76 -3.33 6.35 1.63
N VAL A 77 -2.45 5.92 0.72
CA VAL A 77 -1.60 4.74 0.94
C VAL A 77 -0.70 4.93 2.16
N ARG A 78 -0.10 6.12 2.31
CA ARG A 78 0.73 6.44 3.47
C ARG A 78 -0.04 6.33 4.77
N GLU A 79 -1.26 6.86 4.84
CA GLU A 79 -2.10 6.77 6.04
C GLU A 79 -2.47 5.34 6.39
N GLN A 80 -2.82 4.51 5.41
CA GLN A 80 -3.14 3.09 5.65
C GLN A 80 -1.93 2.33 6.21
N LEU A 81 -0.72 2.60 5.69
CA LEU A 81 0.51 2.03 6.23
C LEU A 81 0.82 2.53 7.64
N LEU A 82 0.57 3.80 7.94
CA LEU A 82 0.74 4.34 9.30
C LEU A 82 -0.26 3.71 10.28
N GLN A 83 -1.50 3.44 9.86
CA GLN A 83 -2.47 2.69 10.68
C GLN A 83 -1.99 1.27 10.95
N LEU A 84 -1.31 0.61 10.01
CA LEU A 84 -0.76 -0.73 10.23
C LEU A 84 0.39 -0.76 11.27
N LEU A 85 1.05 0.37 11.56
CA LEU A 85 1.99 0.48 12.68
C LEU A 85 1.32 0.33 14.05
N SER A 86 0.03 0.66 14.17
CA SER A 86 -0.75 0.50 15.39
C SER A 86 -1.57 -0.80 15.43
N SER A 87 -1.40 -1.70 14.45
CA SER A 87 -2.10 -2.99 14.39
C SER A 87 -1.93 -3.77 15.70
N LYS A 88 -2.95 -4.49 16.17
CA LYS A 88 -2.83 -5.40 17.33
C LYS A 88 -1.95 -6.62 17.03
N ASN A 89 -1.75 -6.93 15.75
CA ASN A 89 -0.91 -8.03 15.30
C ASN A 89 0.57 -7.63 15.27
N GLU A 90 1.38 -8.23 16.14
CA GLU A 90 2.81 -7.93 16.27
C GLU A 90 3.58 -8.15 14.98
N TYR A 91 3.31 -9.25 14.27
CA TYR A 91 3.98 -9.54 13.00
C TYR A 91 3.74 -8.42 11.98
N ILE A 92 2.52 -7.92 11.89
CA ILE A 92 2.16 -6.82 11.00
C ILE A 92 2.86 -5.53 11.41
N ARG A 93 2.84 -5.18 12.70
CA ARG A 93 3.54 -3.98 13.20
C ARG A 93 5.03 -4.02 12.88
N VAL A 94 5.70 -5.14 13.13
CA VAL A 94 7.14 -5.30 12.89
C VAL A 94 7.45 -5.21 11.40
N ASN A 95 6.69 -5.89 10.54
CA ASN A 95 6.90 -5.83 9.10
C ASN A 95 6.61 -4.45 8.50
N CYS A 96 5.62 -3.73 9.04
CA CYS A 96 5.34 -2.35 8.67
C CYS A 96 6.47 -1.40 9.14
N ARG A 97 6.95 -1.56 10.38
CA ARG A 97 8.09 -0.80 10.91
C ARG A 97 9.34 -1.00 10.06
N ASN A 98 9.68 -2.25 9.73
CA ASN A 98 10.85 -2.56 8.91
C ASN A 98 10.79 -1.92 7.53
N PHE A 99 9.59 -1.84 6.96
CA PHE A 99 9.36 -1.16 5.68
C PHE A 99 9.64 0.36 5.75
N TRP A 100 9.26 1.02 6.84
CA TRP A 100 9.59 2.44 7.05
C TRP A 100 11.07 2.66 7.41
N CYS A 101 11.69 1.71 8.09
CA CYS A 101 13.10 1.77 8.47
C CYS A 101 14.06 1.32 7.35
N ASP A 102 13.56 0.91 6.18
CA ASP A 102 14.43 0.55 5.07
C ASP A 102 15.23 1.79 4.63
N SER A 103 16.56 1.66 4.67
CA SER A 103 17.54 2.65 4.27
C SER A 103 17.24 3.35 2.94
N LYS A 104 16.62 2.66 1.97
CA LYS A 104 16.24 3.24 0.67
C LYS A 104 15.19 4.35 0.77
N ARG A 105 14.40 4.37 1.85
CA ARG A 105 13.32 5.34 2.12
C ARG A 105 13.71 6.40 3.16
N LEU A 106 14.74 6.13 3.97
CA LEU A 106 15.29 7.09 4.92
C LEU A 106 16.26 8.08 4.24
N SER A 107 16.89 7.70 3.12
CA SER A 107 17.83 8.55 2.37
C SER A 107 17.18 9.65 1.52
N THR A 108 15.85 9.74 1.51
CA THR A 108 15.08 10.79 0.82
C THR A 108 14.54 11.86 1.79
N SER A 109 15.04 11.87 3.05
CA SER A 109 14.71 12.87 4.07
C SER A 109 15.67 14.04 4.05
#